data_AF-A0A7C1HPX0-F1
#
_entry.id   AF-A0A7C1HPX0-F1
#
_cell.length_a   1.000
_cell.length_b   1.000
_cell.length_c   1.000
_cell.angle_alpha   90.00
_cell.angle_beta   90.00
_cell.angle_gamma   90.00
#
_symmetry.space_group_name_H-M   'P 1'
#
loop_
_entity.id
_entity.type
_entity.pdbx_description
1 polymer ?
#
loop_
_entity_poly.entity_id
_entity_poly.type
_entity_poly.pdbx_seq_one_letter_code
_entity_poly.pdbx_strand_id
1 'polypeptide(L)'
;MPNTLRFDLILTPSGRLRLKRTAPEAAGKTSTWEKKVFDAFSVHPAPGLLALATSRPDTRLPSSVSFWRDFGCRYLTSLCRTPESAGDMFDPIDPPGRFEIEAILFNAPPMEGGEYLNAERLLDLWMKLDGWVREDIASSRAGLSGWLKKHAPLWQQVGRVCFHLAENKRNPELPFAFLATYAPHLSKDGQVQYQPLGRALKEYAGRKNKKALIHLLSPVEAAAGKSVFIRQLVDSGDVFHPVAWSPKEAYRFLKDIPLLEESGLLVRHPDWWRKRPRPRVVVTMGEKKQTSLAAGSMLDFRVDIALGDEKLTEDEWRRLMSE
;
A
#
# COMPACT_ATOMS: atom_id res chain seq x y z
N MET A 1 -20.50 26.20 8.31
CA MET A 1 -21.19 24.99 8.81
C MET A 1 -20.35 23.80 8.38
N PRO A 2 -19.86 22.96 9.30
CA PRO A 2 -19.12 21.76 8.92
C PRO A 2 -20.07 20.86 8.12
N ASN A 3 -19.58 20.29 7.03
CA ASN A 3 -20.34 19.47 6.09
C ASN A 3 -20.91 18.25 6.84
N THR A 4 -22.17 18.30 7.28
CA THR A 4 -22.81 17.24 8.06
C THR A 4 -23.04 16.04 7.16
N LEU A 5 -22.46 14.90 7.48
CA LEU A 5 -22.65 13.68 6.70
C LEU A 5 -24.09 13.18 6.82
N ARG A 6 -24.56 12.58 5.73
CA ARG A 6 -25.97 12.24 5.52
C ARG A 6 -26.34 10.82 5.85
N PHE A 7 -25.43 10.03 6.41
CA PHE A 7 -25.73 8.66 6.78
C PHE A 7 -24.87 8.14 7.92
N ASP A 8 -25.41 7.18 8.63
CA ASP A 8 -24.75 6.37 9.64
C ASP A 8 -24.83 4.89 9.26
N LEU A 9 -24.00 4.06 9.90
CA LEU A 9 -24.17 2.62 9.88
C LEU A 9 -24.84 2.16 11.16
N ILE A 10 -25.88 1.35 10.98
CA ILE A 10 -26.65 0.74 12.06
C ILE A 10 -26.46 -0.77 12.03
N LEU A 11 -26.50 -1.38 13.21
CA LEU A 11 -26.49 -2.82 13.37
C LEU A 11 -27.92 -3.30 13.72
N THR A 12 -28.48 -4.17 12.91
CA THR A 12 -29.82 -4.71 13.20
C THR A 12 -29.77 -5.77 14.30
N PRO A 13 -30.89 -6.08 14.98
CA PRO A 13 -30.94 -7.19 15.95
C PRO A 13 -30.51 -8.55 15.36
N SER A 14 -30.67 -8.72 14.05
CA SER A 14 -30.21 -9.91 13.31
C SER A 14 -28.68 -9.95 13.05
N GLY A 15 -27.93 -8.94 13.48
CA GLY A 15 -26.50 -8.81 13.26
C GLY A 15 -26.10 -8.28 11.88
N ARG A 16 -27.04 -7.76 11.08
CA ARG A 16 -26.76 -7.20 9.75
C ARG A 16 -26.48 -5.71 9.80
N LEU A 17 -25.45 -5.27 9.09
CA LEU A 17 -25.13 -3.85 8.89
C LEU A 17 -25.97 -3.23 7.79
N ARG A 18 -26.45 -2.00 8.04
CA ARG A 18 -27.21 -1.22 7.08
C ARG A 18 -26.82 0.25 7.14
N LEU A 19 -26.85 0.91 5.99
CA LEU A 19 -26.80 2.37 5.94
C LEU A 19 -28.16 2.95 6.30
N LYS A 20 -28.16 3.93 7.20
CA LYS A 20 -29.33 4.75 7.53
C LYS A 20 -29.03 6.19 7.15
N ARG A 21 -29.87 6.79 6.30
CA ARG A 21 -29.77 8.21 5.99
C ARG A 21 -30.21 9.04 7.20
N THR A 22 -29.41 10.00 7.63
CA THR A 22 -29.63 10.82 8.83
C THR A 22 -30.24 12.19 8.53
N ALA A 23 -30.26 12.62 7.27
CA ALA A 23 -30.91 13.86 6.85
C ALA A 23 -31.76 13.66 5.59
N PRO A 24 -32.95 14.29 5.48
CA PRO A 24 -33.64 14.43 4.19
C PRO A 24 -32.75 15.24 3.23
N GLU A 25 -32.83 14.95 1.93
CA GLU A 25 -31.95 15.47 0.87
C GLU A 25 -31.81 17.01 0.85
N ALA A 26 -30.99 17.59 1.73
CA ALA A 26 -30.71 19.01 1.73
C ALA A 26 -29.64 19.35 0.69
N ALA A 27 -30.06 19.68 -0.53
CA ALA A 27 -29.46 20.56 -1.56
C ALA A 27 -27.94 20.51 -1.89
N GLY A 28 -27.16 19.59 -1.34
CA GLY A 28 -25.76 19.35 -1.70
C GLY A 28 -25.62 18.11 -2.57
N LYS A 29 -24.75 18.15 -3.58
CA LYS A 29 -24.50 17.01 -4.48
C LYS A 29 -23.94 15.83 -3.68
N THR A 30 -24.64 14.68 -3.70
CA THR A 30 -24.11 13.41 -3.19
C THR A 30 -22.80 13.09 -3.90
N SER A 31 -21.74 12.85 -3.14
CA SER A 31 -20.43 12.62 -3.73
C SER A 31 -20.38 11.26 -4.45
N THR A 32 -19.48 11.11 -5.40
CA THR A 32 -19.28 9.84 -6.13
C THR A 32 -18.94 8.70 -5.18
N TRP A 33 -18.19 9.00 -4.12
CA TRP A 33 -17.85 8.06 -3.05
C TRP A 33 -19.09 7.61 -2.29
N GLU A 34 -19.95 8.55 -1.87
CA GLU A 34 -21.18 8.21 -1.13
C GLU A 34 -22.10 7.32 -1.95
N LYS A 35 -22.31 7.63 -3.24
CA LYS A 35 -23.14 6.80 -4.13
C LYS A 35 -22.61 5.38 -4.23
N LYS A 36 -21.30 5.21 -4.46
CA LYS A 36 -20.65 3.89 -4.53
C LYS A 36 -20.89 3.08 -3.24
N VAL A 37 -20.78 3.72 -2.08
CA VAL A 37 -21.02 3.08 -0.78
C VAL A 37 -22.50 2.71 -0.63
N PHE A 38 -23.44 3.60 -0.96
CA PHE A 38 -24.88 3.31 -0.91
C PHE A 38 -25.28 2.14 -1.80
N ASP A 39 -24.83 2.13 -3.06
CA ASP A 39 -25.16 1.09 -4.02
C ASP A 39 -24.62 -0.26 -3.53
N ALA A 40 -23.40 -0.30 -2.99
CA ALA A 40 -22.78 -1.51 -2.46
C ALA A 40 -23.55 -2.09 -1.25
N PHE A 41 -23.94 -1.25 -0.29
CA PHE A 41 -24.74 -1.69 0.87
C PHE A 41 -26.18 -2.07 0.51
N SER A 42 -26.70 -1.63 -0.63
CA SER A 42 -28.03 -2.02 -1.12
C SER A 42 -28.08 -3.46 -1.62
N VAL A 43 -26.93 -4.01 -2.04
CA VAL A 43 -26.80 -5.41 -2.46
C VAL A 43 -26.53 -6.32 -1.26
N HIS A 44 -25.47 -6.05 -0.51
CA HIS A 44 -25.05 -6.88 0.63
C HIS A 44 -24.09 -6.12 1.58
N PRO A 45 -24.00 -6.46 2.89
CA PRO A 45 -23.07 -5.80 3.81
C PRO A 45 -21.58 -5.92 3.42
N ALA A 46 -21.17 -7.05 2.83
CA ALA A 46 -19.78 -7.31 2.44
C ALA A 46 -19.23 -6.32 1.38
N PRO A 47 -19.86 -6.15 0.19
CA PRO A 47 -19.43 -5.14 -0.78
C PRO A 47 -19.53 -3.73 -0.21
N GLY A 48 -20.47 -3.46 0.71
CA GLY A 48 -20.55 -2.20 1.45
C GLY A 48 -19.30 -1.92 2.29
N LEU A 49 -18.87 -2.87 3.12
CA LEU A 49 -17.64 -2.77 3.93
C LEU A 49 -16.39 -2.61 3.05
N LEU A 50 -16.33 -3.31 1.92
CA LEU A 50 -15.23 -3.14 0.95
C LEU A 50 -15.24 -1.75 0.33
N ALA A 51 -16.40 -1.22 -0.08
CA ALA A 51 -16.50 0.11 -0.65
C ALA A 51 -15.99 1.19 0.33
N LEU A 52 -16.27 1.03 1.63
CA LEU A 52 -15.74 1.90 2.69
C LEU A 52 -14.22 1.82 2.84
N ALA A 53 -13.66 0.62 2.79
CA ALA A 53 -12.23 0.40 3.02
C ALA A 53 -11.34 0.70 1.80
N THR A 54 -11.88 0.54 0.59
CA THR A 54 -11.13 0.68 -0.68
C THR A 54 -11.14 2.08 -1.27
N SER A 55 -12.01 2.96 -0.78
CA SER A 55 -12.25 4.28 -1.38
C SER A 55 -12.02 5.39 -0.35
N ARG A 56 -11.35 6.47 -0.77
CA ARG A 56 -11.07 7.62 0.09
C ARG A 56 -12.33 8.47 0.28
N PRO A 57 -12.73 8.79 1.52
CA PRO A 57 -13.85 9.70 1.74
C PRO A 57 -13.41 11.14 1.44
N ASP A 58 -14.31 11.92 0.81
CA ASP A 58 -14.08 13.34 0.50
C ASP A 58 -14.22 14.24 1.74
N THR A 59 -14.78 13.69 2.82
CA THR A 59 -15.14 14.39 4.05
C THR A 59 -14.81 13.53 5.27
N ARG A 60 -14.75 14.16 6.45
CA ARG A 60 -14.62 13.44 7.72
C ARG A 60 -15.82 12.51 7.90
N LEU A 61 -15.64 11.26 8.30
CA LEU A 61 -16.73 10.29 8.48
C LEU A 61 -17.37 10.36 9.88
N PRO A 62 -18.65 9.99 10.04
CA PRO A 62 -19.24 9.74 11.36
C PRO A 62 -18.50 8.61 12.05
N SER A 63 -18.55 8.60 13.38
CA SER A 63 -17.85 7.59 14.20
C SER A 63 -18.29 6.17 13.84
N SER A 64 -19.60 5.92 13.67
CA SER A 64 -20.16 4.62 13.26
C SER A 64 -19.55 4.13 11.94
N VAL A 65 -19.50 5.01 10.93
CA VAL A 65 -18.96 4.69 9.60
C VAL A 65 -17.45 4.49 9.66
N SER A 66 -16.73 5.32 10.42
CA SER A 66 -15.28 5.18 10.60
C SER A 66 -14.93 3.85 11.27
N PHE A 67 -15.69 3.42 12.28
CA PHE A 67 -15.49 2.14 12.97
C PHE A 67 -15.60 0.95 12.01
N TRP A 68 -16.65 0.90 11.18
CA TRP A 68 -16.84 -0.18 10.22
C TRP A 68 -15.90 -0.10 9.02
N ARG A 69 -15.49 1.10 8.62
CA ARG A 69 -14.39 1.27 7.67
C ARG A 69 -13.10 0.67 8.22
N ASP A 70 -12.74 0.96 9.47
CA ASP A 70 -11.54 0.41 10.10
C ASP A 70 -11.62 -1.11 10.22
N PHE A 71 -12.81 -1.68 10.45
CA PHE A 71 -13.05 -3.12 10.40
C PHE A 71 -12.76 -3.70 9.00
N GLY A 72 -13.29 -3.10 7.93
CA GLY A 72 -12.99 -3.51 6.55
C GLY A 72 -11.51 -3.34 6.18
N CYS A 73 -10.85 -2.28 6.66
CA CYS A 73 -9.42 -2.05 6.49
C CYS A 73 -8.56 -3.16 7.14
N ARG A 74 -8.96 -3.68 8.32
CA ARG A 74 -8.28 -4.80 8.97
C ARG A 74 -8.39 -6.08 8.15
N TYR A 75 -9.57 -6.34 7.59
CA TYR A 75 -9.76 -7.46 6.67
C TYR A 75 -8.85 -7.34 5.45
N LEU A 76 -8.87 -6.20 4.75
CA LEU A 76 -8.02 -5.99 3.57
C LEU A 76 -6.52 -6.07 3.90
N THR A 77 -6.09 -5.57 5.07
CA THR A 77 -4.71 -5.72 5.53
C THR A 77 -4.31 -7.19 5.63
N SER A 78 -5.21 -8.04 6.15
CA SER A 78 -4.97 -9.48 6.30
C SER A 78 -5.00 -10.18 4.94
N LEU A 79 -5.96 -9.82 4.09
CA LEU A 79 -6.04 -10.30 2.71
C LEU A 79 -4.76 -10.02 1.91
N CYS A 80 -4.23 -8.79 1.98
CA CYS A 80 -3.03 -8.40 1.24
C CYS A 80 -1.74 -9.11 1.70
N ARG A 81 -1.74 -9.74 2.88
CA ARG A 81 -0.62 -10.56 3.38
C ARG A 81 -0.66 -11.99 2.85
N THR A 82 -1.71 -12.37 2.12
CA THR A 82 -1.82 -13.68 1.47
C THR A 82 -0.83 -13.76 0.31
N PRO A 83 0.06 -14.77 0.26
CA PRO A 83 1.02 -14.92 -0.84
C PRO A 83 0.31 -15.07 -2.20
N GLU A 84 0.86 -14.44 -3.25
CA GLU A 84 0.33 -14.60 -4.62
C GLU A 84 0.47 -16.03 -5.17
N SER A 85 1.36 -16.84 -4.58
CA SER A 85 1.54 -18.25 -4.91
C SER A 85 0.35 -19.14 -4.52
N ALA A 86 -0.65 -18.61 -3.80
CA ALA A 86 -1.84 -19.35 -3.40
C ALA A 86 -2.83 -19.66 -4.55
N GLY A 87 -2.60 -19.16 -5.77
CA GLY A 87 -3.46 -19.45 -6.94
C GLY A 87 -4.88 -18.88 -6.82
N ASP A 88 -5.81 -19.41 -7.62
CA ASP A 88 -7.21 -18.93 -7.70
C ASP A 88 -8.06 -19.30 -6.46
N MET A 89 -7.59 -20.20 -5.61
CA MET A 89 -8.22 -20.57 -4.34
C MET A 89 -7.22 -20.45 -3.20
N PHE A 90 -7.35 -19.39 -2.40
CA PHE A 90 -6.60 -19.23 -1.16
C PHE A 90 -7.48 -19.59 0.05
N ASP A 91 -6.82 -20.04 1.12
CA ASP A 91 -7.48 -20.41 2.37
C ASP A 91 -8.26 -19.23 2.98
N PRO A 92 -9.31 -19.50 3.77
CA PRO A 92 -10.04 -18.46 4.49
C PRO A 92 -9.11 -17.54 5.29
N ILE A 93 -9.36 -16.23 5.22
CA ILE A 93 -8.57 -15.27 5.99
C ILE A 93 -8.96 -15.39 7.46
N ASP A 94 -8.00 -15.82 8.28
CA ASP A 94 -8.17 -15.95 9.72
C ASP A 94 -8.75 -14.67 10.34
N PRO A 95 -9.78 -14.78 11.19
CA PRO A 95 -10.31 -13.63 11.90
C PRO A 95 -9.30 -13.07 12.92
N PRO A 96 -9.47 -11.81 13.38
CA PRO A 96 -8.67 -11.25 14.45
C PRO A 96 -8.71 -12.14 15.70
N GLY A 97 -7.58 -12.26 16.39
CA GLY A 97 -7.49 -13.04 17.61
C GLY A 97 -8.36 -12.47 18.73
N ARG A 98 -8.59 -13.26 19.79
CA ARG A 98 -9.46 -12.92 20.93
C ARG A 98 -9.21 -11.52 21.51
N PHE A 99 -7.94 -11.18 21.78
CA PHE A 99 -7.57 -9.87 22.33
C PHE A 99 -7.81 -8.72 21.34
N GLU A 100 -7.66 -8.96 20.04
CA GLU A 100 -7.94 -7.95 19.03
C GLU A 100 -9.45 -7.71 18.89
N ILE A 101 -10.26 -8.76 18.97
CA ILE A 101 -11.73 -8.65 19.01
C ILE A 101 -12.19 -7.87 20.23
N GLU A 102 -11.66 -8.16 21.42
CA GLU A 102 -11.96 -7.40 22.64
C GLU A 102 -11.58 -5.91 22.49
N ALA A 103 -10.43 -5.62 21.90
CA ALA A 103 -10.01 -4.25 21.62
C ALA A 103 -10.91 -3.54 20.60
N ILE A 104 -11.38 -4.24 19.56
CA ILE A 104 -12.34 -3.70 18.58
C ILE A 104 -13.65 -3.35 19.29
N LEU A 105 -14.20 -4.26 20.10
CA LEU A 105 -15.42 -4.03 20.86
C LEU A 105 -15.31 -2.85 21.82
N PHE A 106 -14.20 -2.76 22.55
CA PHE A 106 -13.96 -1.67 23.49
C PHE A 106 -13.92 -0.29 22.82
N ASN A 107 -13.47 -0.23 21.56
CA ASN A 107 -13.40 1.01 20.79
C ASN A 107 -14.65 1.28 19.95
N ALA A 108 -15.71 0.47 20.07
CA ALA A 108 -16.94 0.69 19.34
C ALA A 108 -17.60 2.02 19.78
N PRO A 109 -17.87 2.95 18.86
CA PRO A 109 -18.53 4.21 19.21
C PRO A 109 -20.02 3.96 19.50
N PRO A 110 -20.69 4.88 20.21
CA PRO A 110 -22.15 4.86 20.29
C PRO A 110 -22.75 4.87 18.88
N MET A 111 -23.57 3.86 18.59
CA MET A 111 -24.25 3.69 17.31
C MET A 111 -25.59 2.96 17.54
N GLU A 112 -26.54 3.19 16.65
CA GLU A 112 -27.83 2.51 16.69
C GLU A 112 -27.65 1.00 16.46
N GLY A 113 -28.12 0.21 17.43
CA GLY A 113 -27.91 -1.22 17.45
C GLY A 113 -26.55 -1.66 17.96
N GLY A 114 -25.76 -0.75 18.54
CA GLY A 114 -24.49 -1.08 19.19
C GLY A 114 -24.65 -2.09 20.33
N GLU A 115 -25.82 -2.17 20.95
CA GLU A 115 -26.17 -3.18 21.96
C GLU A 115 -26.14 -4.62 21.45
N TYR A 116 -26.26 -4.82 20.13
CA TYR A 116 -26.16 -6.15 19.50
C TYR A 116 -24.72 -6.51 19.13
N LEU A 117 -23.77 -5.58 19.26
CA LEU A 117 -22.38 -5.81 18.89
C LEU A 117 -21.67 -6.63 19.97
N ASN A 118 -21.18 -7.80 19.59
CA ASN A 118 -20.39 -8.68 20.45
C ASN A 118 -19.34 -9.44 19.63
N ALA A 119 -18.51 -10.24 20.32
CA ALA A 119 -17.41 -10.97 19.69
C ALA A 119 -17.90 -11.94 18.61
N GLU A 120 -18.97 -12.69 18.89
CA GLU A 120 -19.56 -13.64 17.93
C GLU A 120 -20.04 -12.94 16.66
N ARG A 121 -20.67 -11.77 16.79
CA ARG A 121 -21.15 -10.97 15.66
C ARG A 121 -20.02 -10.39 14.82
N LEU A 122 -18.93 -9.94 15.44
CA LEU A 122 -17.75 -9.49 14.69
C LEU A 122 -17.11 -10.64 13.90
N LEU A 123 -17.02 -11.83 14.50
CA LEU A 123 -16.48 -13.02 13.84
C LEU A 123 -17.37 -13.46 12.67
N ASP A 124 -18.69 -13.51 12.87
CA ASP A 124 -19.67 -13.84 11.82
C ASP A 124 -19.62 -12.83 10.66
N LEU A 125 -19.52 -11.53 10.96
CA LEU A 125 -19.34 -10.49 9.94
C LEU A 125 -18.01 -10.66 9.19
N TRP A 126 -16.93 -11.02 9.88
CA TRP A 126 -15.64 -11.29 9.25
C TRP A 126 -15.73 -12.47 8.29
N MET A 127 -16.29 -13.60 8.73
CA MET A 127 -16.43 -14.80 7.90
C MET A 127 -17.32 -14.56 6.67
N LYS A 128 -18.40 -13.79 6.82
CA LYS A 128 -19.27 -13.41 5.70
C LYS A 128 -18.58 -12.48 4.70
N LEU A 129 -17.80 -11.52 5.19
CA LEU A 129 -16.98 -10.67 4.35
C LEU A 129 -15.95 -11.49 3.58
N ASP A 130 -15.26 -12.40 4.29
CA ASP A 130 -14.25 -13.27 3.70
C ASP A 130 -14.80 -14.21 2.63
N GLY A 131 -15.90 -14.90 2.94
CA GLY A 131 -16.57 -15.80 1.99
C GLY A 131 -16.97 -15.06 0.71
N TRP A 132 -17.58 -13.89 0.85
CA TRP A 132 -17.97 -13.06 -0.29
C TRP A 132 -16.76 -12.64 -1.15
N VAL A 133 -15.66 -12.20 -0.52
CA VAL A 133 -14.45 -11.78 -1.25
C VAL A 133 -13.78 -12.94 -1.96
N ARG A 134 -13.68 -14.10 -1.31
CA ARG A 134 -13.12 -15.31 -1.94
C ARG A 134 -13.96 -15.78 -3.12
N GLU A 135 -15.29 -15.75 -3.01
CA GLU A 135 -16.18 -16.06 -4.13
C GLU A 135 -16.00 -15.07 -5.29
N ASP A 136 -15.90 -13.76 -5.00
CA ASP A 136 -15.70 -12.73 -6.03
C ASP A 136 -14.33 -12.86 -6.70
N ILE A 137 -13.27 -13.17 -5.95
CA ILE A 137 -11.93 -13.45 -6.50
C ILE A 137 -11.96 -14.71 -7.38
N ALA A 138 -12.54 -15.81 -6.90
CA ALA A 138 -12.63 -17.06 -7.66
C ALA A 138 -13.44 -16.92 -8.95
N SER A 139 -14.43 -16.02 -8.97
CA SER A 139 -15.19 -15.68 -10.19
C SER A 139 -14.37 -14.89 -11.23
N SER A 140 -13.26 -14.27 -10.78
CA SER A 140 -12.38 -13.45 -11.60
C SER A 140 -11.16 -14.24 -12.07
N ARG A 141 -10.96 -14.35 -13.39
CA ARG A 141 -9.76 -14.97 -13.99
C ARG A 141 -8.43 -14.26 -13.69
N ALA A 142 -8.47 -13.12 -13.00
CA ALA A 142 -7.30 -12.30 -12.71
C ALA A 142 -6.68 -12.57 -11.32
N GLY A 143 -7.23 -13.52 -10.55
CA GLY A 143 -6.77 -13.88 -9.21
C GLY A 143 -6.79 -12.72 -8.21
N LEU A 144 -6.16 -12.91 -7.04
CA LEU A 144 -6.10 -11.90 -5.97
C LEU A 144 -5.45 -10.59 -6.43
N SER A 145 -4.32 -10.67 -7.16
CA SER A 145 -3.56 -9.50 -7.60
C SER A 145 -4.37 -8.62 -8.57
N GLY A 146 -5.03 -9.24 -9.55
CA GLY A 146 -5.93 -8.54 -10.47
C GLY A 146 -7.18 -8.02 -9.79
N TRP A 147 -7.73 -8.76 -8.82
CA TRP A 147 -8.84 -8.30 -8.01
C TRP A 147 -8.50 -7.05 -7.19
N LEU A 148 -7.34 -7.03 -6.52
CA LEU A 148 -6.85 -5.87 -5.79
C LEU A 148 -6.63 -4.68 -6.75
N LYS A 149 -6.10 -4.91 -7.96
CA LYS A 149 -5.93 -3.86 -8.97
C LYS A 149 -7.24 -3.18 -9.35
N LYS A 150 -8.30 -3.97 -9.48
CA LYS A 150 -9.62 -3.52 -9.90
C LYS A 150 -10.39 -2.85 -8.77
N HIS A 151 -10.41 -3.47 -7.59
CA HIS A 151 -11.31 -3.07 -6.49
C HIS A 151 -10.61 -2.23 -5.41
N ALA A 152 -9.31 -2.41 -5.22
CA ALA A 152 -8.56 -1.87 -4.10
C ALA A 152 -7.12 -1.45 -4.50
N PRO A 153 -6.92 -0.58 -5.51
CA PRO A 153 -5.58 -0.31 -6.07
C PRO A 153 -4.58 0.22 -5.04
N LEU A 154 -5.04 1.05 -4.08
CA LEU A 154 -4.21 1.56 -2.98
C LEU A 154 -3.73 0.45 -2.02
N TRP A 155 -4.44 -0.67 -1.96
CA TRP A 155 -4.14 -1.79 -1.07
C TRP A 155 -3.11 -2.76 -1.64
N GLN A 156 -2.77 -2.68 -2.93
CA GLN A 156 -1.73 -3.52 -3.53
C GLN A 156 -0.37 -3.37 -2.85
N GLN A 157 -0.10 -2.19 -2.29
CA GLN A 157 1.16 -1.85 -1.63
C GLN A 157 1.20 -2.32 -0.16
N VAL A 158 0.03 -2.57 0.44
CA VAL A 158 -0.10 -2.89 1.87
C VAL A 158 0.30 -4.34 2.12
N GLY A 159 1.03 -4.59 3.22
CA GLY A 159 1.41 -5.93 3.62
C GLY A 159 2.59 -6.53 2.84
N ARG A 160 3.17 -5.79 1.89
CA ARG A 160 4.32 -6.21 1.08
C ARG A 160 5.58 -5.45 1.46
N VAL A 161 6.72 -6.13 1.38
CA VAL A 161 8.03 -5.47 1.47
C VAL A 161 8.34 -4.83 0.11
N CYS A 162 8.77 -3.57 0.16
CA CYS A 162 9.16 -2.80 -1.01
C CYS A 162 10.65 -2.49 -0.96
N PHE A 163 11.37 -2.86 -2.01
CA PHE A 163 12.75 -2.47 -2.22
C PHE A 163 12.80 -1.21 -3.09
N HIS A 164 13.41 -0.17 -2.56
CA HIS A 164 13.55 1.11 -3.21
C HIS A 164 14.99 1.27 -3.68
N LEU A 165 15.15 1.64 -4.94
CA LEU A 165 16.37 2.19 -5.48
C LEU A 165 16.13 3.68 -5.75
N ALA A 166 17.00 4.54 -5.22
CA ALA A 166 16.94 5.98 -5.41
C ALA A 166 18.29 6.54 -5.84
N GLU A 167 18.29 7.72 -6.43
CA GLU A 167 19.52 8.44 -6.77
C GLU A 167 19.99 9.26 -5.57
N ASN A 168 21.25 9.07 -5.16
CA ASN A 168 21.91 9.81 -4.11
C ASN A 168 22.86 10.85 -4.71
N LYS A 169 22.33 12.06 -4.98
CA LYS A 169 23.11 13.17 -5.54
C LYS A 169 24.20 13.72 -4.60
N ARG A 170 24.20 13.30 -3.32
CA ARG A 170 25.16 13.78 -2.31
C ARG A 170 26.48 13.02 -2.35
N ASN A 171 26.50 11.81 -2.90
CA ASN A 171 27.71 10.99 -2.98
C ASN A 171 27.99 10.60 -4.43
N PRO A 172 28.92 11.29 -5.12
CA PRO A 172 29.28 10.98 -6.50
C PRO A 172 29.88 9.58 -6.70
N GLU A 173 30.53 9.01 -5.67
CA GLU A 173 31.16 7.68 -5.72
C GLU A 173 30.13 6.56 -5.52
N LEU A 174 29.13 6.80 -4.68
CA LEU A 174 27.99 5.92 -4.43
C LEU A 174 26.66 6.64 -4.76
N PRO A 175 26.37 6.84 -6.06
CA PRO A 175 25.29 7.70 -6.51
C PRO A 175 23.90 7.08 -6.38
N PHE A 176 23.78 5.88 -5.80
CA PHE A 176 22.51 5.22 -5.57
C PHE A 176 22.30 4.94 -4.09
N ALA A 177 21.04 4.91 -3.66
CA ALA A 177 20.64 4.49 -2.33
C ALA A 177 19.61 3.37 -2.43
N PHE A 178 19.83 2.32 -1.66
CA PHE A 178 18.90 1.24 -1.46
C PHE A 178 18.23 1.37 -0.10
N LEU A 179 16.94 1.06 -0.04
CA LEU A 179 16.17 0.96 1.20
C LEU A 179 15.08 -0.09 1.06
N ALA A 180 14.96 -0.98 2.03
CA ALA A 180 13.77 -1.82 2.19
C ALA A 180 12.76 -1.14 3.12
N THR A 181 11.51 -1.04 2.68
CA THR A 181 10.40 -0.56 3.50
C THR A 181 9.26 -1.56 3.54
N TYR A 182 8.36 -1.37 4.49
CA TYR A 182 7.13 -2.14 4.64
C TYR A 182 5.99 -1.17 4.87
N ALA A 183 4.84 -1.42 4.23
CA ALA A 183 3.62 -0.67 4.46
C ALA A 183 2.64 -1.52 5.29
N PRO A 184 2.55 -1.32 6.62
CA PRO A 184 1.74 -2.17 7.49
C PRO A 184 0.23 -2.04 7.26
N HIS A 185 -0.22 -0.84 6.86
CA HIS A 185 -1.62 -0.49 6.65
C HIS A 185 -1.73 0.85 5.88
N LEU A 186 -2.93 1.17 5.39
CA LEU A 186 -3.26 2.54 4.98
C LEU A 186 -3.44 3.43 6.22
N SER A 187 -3.11 4.72 6.10
CA SER A 187 -3.42 5.73 7.09
C SER A 187 -4.94 5.96 7.17
N LYS A 188 -5.40 6.67 8.21
CA LYS A 188 -6.81 7.06 8.34
C LYS A 188 -7.30 7.86 7.11
N ASP A 189 -6.40 8.61 6.48
CA ASP A 189 -6.66 9.41 5.27
C ASP A 189 -6.53 8.62 3.96
N GLY A 190 -6.25 7.31 4.03
CA GLY A 190 -6.11 6.44 2.86
C GLY A 190 -4.77 6.55 2.15
N GLN A 191 -3.73 7.06 2.83
CA GLN A 191 -2.36 7.14 2.28
C GLN A 191 -1.54 5.94 2.75
N VAL A 192 -0.72 5.38 1.88
CA VAL A 192 0.19 4.28 2.24
C VAL A 192 1.33 4.86 3.08
N GLN A 193 1.44 4.44 4.34
CA GLN A 193 2.54 4.85 5.22
C GLN A 193 3.64 3.80 5.19
N TYR A 194 4.79 4.18 4.66
CA TYR A 194 5.97 3.32 4.62
C TYR A 194 6.79 3.49 5.89
N GLN A 195 7.28 2.38 6.43
CA GLN A 195 8.29 2.37 7.49
C GLN A 195 9.51 1.55 7.06
N PRO A 196 10.73 1.92 7.48
CA PRO A 196 11.93 1.12 7.19
C PRO A 196 11.77 -0.30 7.72
N LEU A 197 12.23 -1.29 6.95
CA LEU A 197 12.06 -2.70 7.29
C LEU A 197 12.72 -3.04 8.65
N GLY A 198 13.89 -2.47 8.94
CA GLY A 198 14.56 -2.65 10.23
C GLY A 198 13.73 -2.16 11.43
N ARG A 199 12.96 -1.07 11.25
CA ARG A 199 12.04 -0.56 12.29
C ARG A 199 10.84 -1.48 12.48
N ALA A 200 10.26 -1.96 11.37
CA ALA A 200 9.17 -2.95 11.41
C ALA A 200 9.62 -4.21 12.17
N LEU A 201 10.83 -4.71 11.91
CA LEU A 201 11.40 -5.88 12.57
C LEU A 201 11.47 -5.70 14.10
N LYS A 202 11.99 -4.56 14.57
CA LYS A 202 12.07 -4.23 16.01
C LYS A 202 10.70 -4.20 16.67
N GLU A 203 9.69 -3.62 16.01
CA GLU A 203 8.33 -3.55 16.55
C GLU A 203 7.66 -4.92 16.64
N TYR A 204 7.73 -5.74 15.59
CA TYR A 204 7.13 -7.08 15.59
C TYR A 204 7.85 -8.05 16.55
N ALA A 205 9.17 -7.93 16.69
CA ALA A 205 9.95 -8.68 17.67
C ALA A 205 9.55 -8.29 19.11
N GLY A 206 9.37 -6.99 19.39
CA GLY A 206 8.94 -6.49 20.71
C GLY A 206 7.55 -6.97 21.12
N ARG A 207 6.62 -7.12 20.15
CA ARG A 207 5.26 -7.62 20.38
C ARG A 207 5.15 -9.16 20.40
N LYS A 208 6.26 -9.90 20.26
CA LYS A 208 6.30 -11.38 20.12
C LYS A 208 5.36 -11.93 19.02
N ASN A 209 5.09 -11.14 17.98
CA ASN A 209 4.16 -11.53 16.93
C ASN A 209 4.87 -12.34 15.83
N LYS A 210 5.18 -13.60 16.13
CA LYS A 210 5.94 -14.51 15.25
C LYS A 210 5.29 -14.70 13.88
N LYS A 211 3.96 -14.81 13.80
CA LYS A 211 3.24 -15.02 12.54
C LYS A 211 3.40 -13.82 11.60
N ALA A 212 3.22 -12.59 12.12
CA ALA A 212 3.43 -11.37 11.34
C ALA A 212 4.89 -11.21 10.88
N LEU A 213 5.86 -11.60 11.71
CA LEU A 213 7.28 -11.56 11.37
C LEU A 213 7.61 -12.52 10.21
N ILE A 214 7.05 -13.74 10.23
CA ILE A 214 7.22 -14.72 9.16
C ILE A 214 6.64 -14.14 7.86
N HIS A 215 5.39 -13.67 7.86
CA HIS A 215 4.81 -13.07 6.65
C HIS A 215 5.61 -11.88 6.10
N LEU A 216 6.20 -11.07 6.98
CA LEU A 216 7.05 -9.94 6.58
C LEU A 216 8.34 -10.40 5.90
N LEU A 217 8.96 -11.48 6.40
CA LEU A 217 10.29 -11.92 5.96
C LEU A 217 10.26 -13.02 4.89
N SER A 218 9.17 -13.80 4.76
CA SER A 218 9.07 -14.87 3.76
C SER A 218 9.38 -14.41 2.33
N PRO A 219 8.89 -13.24 1.85
CA PRO A 219 9.25 -12.75 0.51
C PRO A 219 10.73 -12.40 0.37
N VAL A 220 11.34 -11.87 1.44
CA VAL A 220 12.77 -11.50 1.48
C VAL A 220 13.64 -12.76 1.44
N GLU A 221 13.26 -13.78 2.21
CA GLU A 221 13.95 -15.08 2.22
C GLU A 221 13.82 -15.80 0.87
N ALA A 222 12.62 -15.78 0.26
CA ALA A 222 12.39 -16.34 -1.07
C ALA A 222 13.27 -15.65 -2.13
N ALA A 223 13.35 -14.31 -2.11
CA ALA A 223 14.21 -13.55 -3.00
C ALA A 223 15.70 -13.87 -2.78
N ALA A 224 16.13 -14.01 -1.53
CA ALA A 224 17.49 -14.41 -1.18
C ALA A 224 17.80 -15.86 -1.60
N GLY A 225 16.78 -16.72 -1.77
CA GLY A 225 16.93 -18.07 -2.34
C GLY A 225 17.22 -18.04 -3.84
N LYS A 226 16.72 -17.03 -4.57
CA LYS A 226 16.84 -16.91 -6.03
C LYS A 226 17.94 -15.96 -6.50
N SER A 227 18.27 -14.93 -5.73
CA SER A 227 19.32 -13.95 -6.06
C SER A 227 20.50 -14.05 -5.08
N VAL A 228 21.69 -14.30 -5.64
CA VAL A 228 22.95 -14.27 -4.89
C VAL A 228 23.23 -12.88 -4.31
N PHE A 229 22.83 -11.81 -5.01
CA PHE A 229 23.05 -10.45 -4.53
C PHE A 229 22.14 -10.12 -3.33
N ILE A 230 20.86 -10.50 -3.39
CA ILE A 230 19.96 -10.31 -2.24
C ILE A 230 20.39 -11.20 -1.06
N ARG A 231 20.87 -12.42 -1.31
CA ARG A 231 21.45 -13.26 -0.25
C ARG A 231 22.56 -12.54 0.50
N GLN A 232 23.49 -11.92 -0.23
CA GLN A 232 24.58 -11.15 0.37
C GLN A 232 24.06 -10.01 1.26
N LEU A 233 23.03 -9.28 0.82
CA LEU A 233 22.42 -8.18 1.60
C LEU A 233 21.67 -8.67 2.85
N VAL A 234 21.08 -9.86 2.80
CA VAL A 234 20.40 -10.47 3.94
C VAL A 234 21.43 -10.96 4.96
N ASP A 235 22.48 -11.65 4.49
CA ASP A 235 23.51 -12.23 5.34
C ASP A 235 24.35 -11.15 6.03
N SER A 236 24.60 -10.01 5.37
CA SER A 236 25.27 -8.85 5.98
C SER A 236 24.37 -8.04 6.92
N GLY A 237 23.05 -8.18 6.81
CA GLY A 237 22.06 -7.36 7.52
C GLY A 237 21.78 -6.00 6.85
N ASP A 238 22.44 -5.70 5.73
CA ASP A 238 22.27 -4.46 4.96
C ASP A 238 20.83 -4.27 4.44
N VAL A 239 20.08 -5.35 4.25
CA VAL A 239 18.66 -5.29 3.86
C VAL A 239 17.80 -4.50 4.86
N PHE A 240 18.24 -4.38 6.13
CA PHE A 240 17.48 -3.72 7.20
C PHE A 240 17.83 -2.25 7.39
N HIS A 241 18.80 -1.73 6.64
CA HIS A 241 19.32 -0.37 6.76
C HIS A 241 19.40 0.32 5.39
N PRO A 242 19.38 1.67 5.34
CA PRO A 242 19.68 2.38 4.12
C PRO A 242 21.15 2.16 3.72
N VAL A 243 21.40 1.78 2.46
CA VAL A 243 22.77 1.52 1.96
C VAL A 243 23.04 2.32 0.70
N ALA A 244 24.23 2.93 0.62
CA ALA A 244 24.69 3.60 -0.58
C ALA A 244 25.34 2.60 -1.53
N TRP A 245 24.97 2.63 -2.81
CA TRP A 245 25.42 1.69 -3.84
C TRP A 245 26.19 2.37 -4.95
N SER A 246 27.16 1.62 -5.46
CA SER A 246 27.85 1.90 -6.71
C SER A 246 26.94 1.61 -7.91
N PRO A 247 27.26 2.16 -9.10
CA PRO A 247 26.52 1.83 -10.32
C PRO A 247 26.51 0.33 -10.66
N LYS A 248 27.56 -0.42 -10.26
CA LYS A 248 27.63 -1.87 -10.49
C LYS A 248 26.63 -2.64 -9.63
N GLU A 249 26.46 -2.25 -8.37
CA GLU A 249 25.49 -2.88 -7.46
C GLU A 249 24.06 -2.54 -7.86
N ALA A 250 23.79 -1.27 -8.17
CA ALA A 250 22.49 -0.85 -8.71
C ALA A 250 22.14 -1.63 -9.98
N TYR A 251 23.10 -1.85 -10.89
CA TYR A 251 22.88 -2.65 -12.09
C TYR A 251 22.58 -4.13 -11.81
N ARG A 252 23.26 -4.76 -10.83
CA ARG A 252 22.95 -6.13 -10.40
C ARG A 252 21.53 -6.21 -9.85
N PHE A 253 21.15 -5.26 -8.99
CA PHE A 253 19.79 -5.17 -8.46
C PHE A 253 18.73 -5.04 -9.57
N LEU A 254 18.95 -4.15 -10.54
CA LEU A 254 18.02 -3.95 -11.65
C LEU A 254 17.81 -5.20 -12.52
N LYS A 255 18.83 -6.07 -12.64
CA LYS A 255 18.70 -7.36 -13.34
C LYS A 255 17.83 -8.35 -12.59
N ASP A 256 17.90 -8.32 -11.26
CA ASP A 256 17.20 -9.28 -10.42
C ASP A 256 15.73 -8.91 -10.21
N ILE A 257 15.27 -7.71 -10.60
CA ILE A 257 13.89 -7.23 -10.42
C ILE A 257 12.82 -8.29 -10.75
N PRO A 258 12.85 -8.97 -11.92
CA PRO A 258 11.83 -9.97 -12.21
C PRO A 258 11.77 -11.11 -11.18
N LEU A 259 12.93 -11.53 -10.65
CA LEU A 259 13.02 -12.56 -9.61
C LEU A 259 12.51 -12.04 -8.26
N LEU A 260 12.74 -10.76 -7.96
CA LEU A 260 12.25 -10.11 -6.73
C LEU A 260 10.73 -10.02 -6.74
N GLU A 261 10.15 -9.57 -7.85
CA GLU A 261 8.70 -9.47 -8.04
C GLU A 261 8.04 -10.85 -7.98
N GLU A 262 8.63 -11.86 -8.63
CA GLU A 262 8.16 -13.25 -8.55
C GLU A 262 8.26 -13.83 -7.12
N SER A 263 9.13 -13.28 -6.28
CA SER A 263 9.24 -13.65 -4.86
C SER A 263 8.24 -12.90 -3.96
N GLY A 264 7.38 -12.07 -4.54
CA GLY A 264 6.37 -11.28 -3.83
C GLY A 264 6.87 -9.94 -3.27
N LEU A 265 8.07 -9.50 -3.66
CA LEU A 265 8.58 -8.17 -3.32
C LEU A 265 8.09 -7.12 -4.31
N LEU A 266 7.78 -5.93 -3.81
CA LEU A 266 7.58 -4.77 -4.67
C LEU A 266 8.94 -4.11 -4.93
N VAL A 267 9.19 -3.69 -6.16
CA VAL A 267 10.40 -2.91 -6.48
C VAL A 267 9.99 -1.54 -6.99
N ARG A 268 10.61 -0.51 -6.42
CA ARG A 268 10.51 0.88 -6.89
C ARG A 268 11.88 1.37 -7.31
N HIS A 269 11.97 1.87 -8.53
CA HIS A 269 13.15 2.54 -9.05
C HIS A 269 12.72 3.80 -9.83
N PRO A 270 13.63 4.75 -10.08
CA PRO A 270 13.30 5.93 -10.87
C PRO A 270 13.24 5.57 -12.35
N ASP A 271 12.37 6.25 -13.10
CA ASP A 271 12.22 6.08 -14.55
C ASP A 271 13.32 6.82 -15.34
N TRP A 272 14.59 6.58 -15.02
CA TRP A 272 15.74 7.25 -15.68
C TRP A 272 15.74 7.06 -17.21
N TRP A 273 15.10 6.01 -17.71
CA TRP A 273 15.03 5.67 -19.13
C TRP A 273 13.91 6.39 -19.90
N ARG A 274 12.83 6.80 -19.25
CA ARG A 274 11.74 7.56 -19.91
C ARG A 274 12.13 9.01 -20.20
N LYS A 275 13.06 9.58 -19.42
CA LYS A 275 13.54 10.97 -19.56
C LYS A 275 14.72 11.16 -20.53
N ARG A 276 15.12 10.13 -21.29
CA ARG A 276 16.20 10.29 -22.28
C ARG A 276 15.68 11.03 -23.53
N PRO A 277 16.32 12.15 -23.96
CA PRO A 277 16.08 12.65 -25.30
C PRO A 277 16.52 11.57 -26.29
N ARG A 278 15.60 11.14 -27.16
CA ARG A 278 15.90 10.16 -28.21
C ARG A 278 17.07 10.70 -29.05
N PRO A 279 18.20 9.99 -29.19
CA PRO A 279 19.31 10.46 -30.00
C PRO A 279 18.84 10.52 -31.46
N ARG A 280 18.54 11.73 -31.95
CA ARG A 280 18.40 11.98 -33.38
C ARG A 280 19.81 12.19 -33.91
N VAL A 281 20.34 11.18 -34.58
CA VAL A 281 21.55 11.34 -35.38
C VAL A 281 21.18 12.17 -36.60
N VAL A 282 21.35 13.49 -36.50
CA VAL A 282 21.33 14.36 -37.68
C VAL A 282 22.75 14.37 -38.22
N VAL A 283 23.00 13.59 -39.26
CA VAL A 283 24.25 13.68 -40.04
C VAL A 283 24.10 14.87 -40.97
N THR A 284 24.64 16.03 -40.61
CA THR A 284 24.82 17.14 -41.55
C THR A 284 26.28 17.16 -41.97
N MET A 285 26.53 16.84 -43.24
CA MET A 285 27.84 16.80 -43.88
C MET A 285 28.14 18.17 -44.51
N GLY A 286 29.27 18.80 -44.13
CA GLY A 286 29.83 20.05 -44.68
C GLY A 286 29.47 21.30 -43.86
N GLU A 287 30.32 22.30 -43.60
CA GLU A 287 31.71 22.59 -43.93
C GLU A 287 32.26 23.58 -42.85
N LYS A 288 33.59 23.70 -42.77
CA LYS A 288 34.44 24.44 -41.81
C LYS A 288 33.97 25.85 -41.35
N LYS A 289 34.08 26.12 -40.05
CA LYS A 289 35.04 27.08 -39.46
C LYS A 289 35.14 26.94 -37.94
N GLN A 290 36.37 26.83 -37.42
CA GLN A 290 36.70 26.92 -36.00
C GLN A 290 36.68 28.38 -35.53
N THR A 291 36.18 28.64 -34.31
CA THR A 291 36.81 29.57 -33.36
C THR A 291 36.31 29.36 -31.92
N SER A 292 37.30 29.10 -31.04
CA SER A 292 37.42 29.39 -29.60
C SER A 292 36.25 29.13 -28.63
N LEU A 293 36.51 28.21 -27.69
CA LEU A 293 35.95 28.20 -26.34
C LEU A 293 36.11 29.57 -25.67
N ALA A 294 35.01 30.10 -25.13
CA ALA A 294 35.05 31.06 -24.03
C ALA A 294 33.90 30.75 -23.07
N ALA A 295 34.28 30.62 -21.80
CA ALA A 295 33.42 30.35 -20.66
C ALA A 295 32.35 31.45 -20.52
N GLY A 296 31.08 31.04 -20.35
CA GLY A 296 30.01 31.98 -20.10
C GLY A 296 28.63 31.49 -20.50
N SER A 297 28.14 30.39 -19.93
CA SER A 297 26.71 30.27 -19.69
C SER A 297 26.46 29.54 -18.39
N MET A 298 26.19 30.33 -17.36
CA MET A 298 25.42 29.89 -16.20
C MET A 298 24.16 29.20 -16.72
N LEU A 299 24.08 27.88 -16.52
CA LEU A 299 22.83 27.16 -16.62
C LEU A 299 22.41 26.84 -15.19
N ASP A 300 21.49 27.65 -14.71
CA ASP A 300 20.77 27.46 -13.46
C ASP A 300 19.82 26.27 -13.65
N PHE A 301 20.29 25.08 -13.31
CA PHE A 301 19.51 23.86 -13.38
C PHE A 301 18.87 23.58 -12.02
N ARG A 302 17.63 24.06 -11.83
CA ARG A 302 16.72 23.47 -10.84
C ARG A 302 16.25 22.12 -11.34
N VAL A 303 16.81 21.04 -10.79
CA VAL A 303 16.44 19.67 -11.13
C VAL A 303 15.51 19.11 -10.07
N ASP A 304 14.22 19.09 -10.40
CA ASP A 304 13.18 18.41 -9.64
C ASP A 304 13.47 16.91 -9.47
N ILE A 305 13.31 16.44 -8.24
CA ILE A 305 13.39 15.04 -7.83
C ILE A 305 12.11 14.34 -8.31
N ALA A 306 12.26 13.33 -9.16
CA ALA A 306 11.12 12.60 -9.73
C ALA A 306 11.09 11.18 -9.20
N LEU A 307 10.18 10.96 -8.24
CA LEU A 307 9.61 9.66 -7.89
C LEU A 307 8.40 9.42 -8.82
N GLY A 308 8.14 8.15 -9.17
CA GLY A 308 7.15 7.73 -10.17
C GLY A 308 5.68 8.09 -9.87
N ASP A 309 4.75 7.18 -10.18
CA ASP A 309 3.32 7.54 -10.31
C ASP A 309 2.57 7.80 -8.98
N GLU A 310 3.20 7.58 -7.82
CA GLU A 310 2.79 8.19 -6.53
C GLU A 310 4.02 8.74 -5.79
N LYS A 311 3.98 10.04 -5.51
CA LYS A 311 5.08 10.80 -4.91
C LYS A 311 5.17 10.51 -3.41
N LEU A 312 6.09 9.63 -3.02
CA LEU A 312 6.78 9.83 -1.74
C LEU A 312 7.43 11.21 -1.85
N THR A 313 7.06 12.14 -0.99
CA THR A 313 7.64 13.47 -1.02
C THR A 313 9.11 13.40 -0.61
N GLU A 314 9.93 14.32 -1.11
CA GLU A 314 11.34 14.44 -0.72
C GLU A 314 11.50 14.50 0.82
N ASP A 315 10.51 15.06 1.52
CA ASP A 315 10.46 15.12 2.99
C ASP A 315 10.17 13.77 3.64
N GLU A 316 9.31 12.93 3.06
CA GLU A 316 9.09 11.56 3.52
C GLU A 316 10.34 10.71 3.31
N TRP A 317 11.02 10.86 2.17
CA TRP A 317 12.29 10.19 1.92
C TRP A 317 13.38 10.65 2.90
N ARG A 318 13.48 11.96 3.17
CA ARG A 318 14.42 12.49 4.18
C ARG A 318 14.15 11.92 5.56
N ARG A 319 12.89 11.79 5.98
CA ARG A 319 12.53 11.15 7.25
C ARG A 319 12.89 9.67 7.28
N LEU A 320 12.79 8.97 6.15
CA LEU A 320 13.18 7.56 6.04
C LEU A 320 14.71 7.35 6.03
N MET A 321 15.47 8.36 5.56
CA MET A 321 16.94 8.31 5.44
C MET A 321 17.69 8.95 6.62
N SER A 322 17.02 9.70 7.50
CA SER A 322 17.65 10.45 8.60
C SER A 322 17.71 9.70 9.94
N GLU A 323 17.52 8.38 9.95
CA GLU A 323 17.65 7.52 11.13
C GLU A 323 18.70 6.42 10.92
#